data_AF-A0A938MXE0-F1
#
_entry.id   AF-A0A938MXE0-F1
#
_cell.length_a   1.000
_cell.length_b   1.000
_cell.length_c   1.000
_cell.angle_alpha   90.00
_cell.angle_beta   90.00
_cell.angle_gamma   90.00
#
_symmetry.space_group_name_H-M   'P 1'
#
loop_
_entity.id
_entity.type
_entity.pdbx_description
1 polymer ?
#
loop_
_entity_poly.entity_id
_entity_poly.type
_entity_poly.pdbx_seq_one_letter_code
_entity_poly.pdbx_strand_id
1 'polypeptide(L)'
;MAKLPGRKFFSISSDGGRSLTPPAVWKYDDGSDFYSPSSIHRMIRHSVSGKLYWLGNICSTPPSGNSPRYPLVIAEVDEALAALRKSTVTAIDDRQPGQSASVQFSNFSLLEDRETHVFELHLTTYGQEPDPADWATADNYKYFLTLRP
;
A
#
# COMPACT_ATOMS: atom_id res chain seq x y z
N MET A 1 12.05 21.62 7.94
CA MET A 1 11.79 20.20 8.30
C MET A 1 10.30 19.93 8.24
N ALA A 2 9.89 18.73 7.79
CA ALA A 2 8.49 18.31 7.85
C ALA A 2 8.06 18.16 9.32
N LYS A 3 6.85 18.63 9.66
CA LYS A 3 6.34 18.61 11.05
C LYS A 3 5.78 17.25 11.47
N LEU A 4 5.53 16.35 10.53
CA LEU A 4 5.01 15.00 10.78
C LEU A 4 5.82 13.97 9.97
N PRO A 5 6.01 12.75 10.49
CA PRO A 5 6.60 11.65 9.73
C PRO A 5 5.69 11.22 8.57
N GLY A 6 6.24 10.46 7.61
CA GLY A 6 5.47 9.92 6.48
C GLY A 6 4.26 9.09 6.93
N ARG A 7 3.06 9.51 6.53
CA ARG A 7 1.76 8.93 6.89
C ARG A 7 0.82 8.97 5.70
N LYS A 8 -0.22 8.13 5.72
CA LYS A 8 -1.40 8.33 4.89
C LYS A 8 -2.41 9.20 5.62
N PHE A 9 -3.17 9.99 4.87
CA PHE A 9 -4.21 10.87 5.37
C PHE A 9 -5.49 10.61 4.58
N PHE A 10 -6.62 10.91 5.19
CA PHE A 10 -7.92 10.77 4.55
C PHE A 10 -8.84 11.94 4.93
N SER A 11 -9.85 12.14 4.09
CA SER A 11 -11.03 12.96 4.36
C SER A 11 -12.25 12.16 3.90
N ILE A 12 -13.39 12.35 4.55
CA ILE A 12 -14.65 11.71 4.19
C ILE A 12 -15.56 12.73 3.52
N SER A 13 -16.31 12.28 2.51
CA SER A 13 -17.45 13.01 1.98
C SER A 13 -18.72 12.19 2.19
N SER A 14 -19.80 12.86 2.60
CA SER A 14 -21.14 12.29 2.69
C SER A 14 -22.08 12.81 1.60
N ASP A 15 -21.59 13.66 0.68
CA ASP A 15 -22.40 14.38 -0.32
C ASP A 15 -21.87 14.20 -1.76
N GLY A 16 -21.20 13.09 -2.02
CA GLY A 16 -20.67 12.75 -3.35
C GLY A 16 -19.42 13.54 -3.73
N GLY A 17 -18.64 13.99 -2.75
CA GLY A 17 -17.37 14.69 -2.94
C GLY A 17 -17.49 16.22 -3.03
N ARG A 18 -18.65 16.80 -2.73
CA ARG A 18 -18.84 18.27 -2.77
C ARG A 18 -18.20 18.94 -1.56
N SER A 19 -18.32 18.32 -0.40
CA SER A 19 -17.63 18.71 0.82
C SER A 19 -16.79 17.55 1.37
N LEU A 20 -15.72 17.93 2.07
CA LEU A 20 -14.78 17.02 2.71
C LEU A 20 -14.64 17.39 4.17
N THR A 21 -14.58 16.38 5.04
CA THR A 21 -14.12 16.59 6.42
C THR A 21 -12.68 17.12 6.41
N PRO A 22 -12.25 17.83 7.47
CA PRO A 22 -10.83 18.16 7.65
C PRO A 22 -9.96 16.90 7.51
N PRO A 23 -8.79 16.99 6.85
CA PRO A 23 -7.89 15.85 6.72
C PRO A 23 -7.47 15.30 8.09
N ALA A 24 -7.51 13.98 8.21
CA ALA A 24 -7.07 13.25 9.40
C ALA A 24 -5.97 12.25 9.06
N VAL A 25 -5.10 11.97 10.04
CA VAL A 25 -4.11 10.89 9.93
C VAL A 25 -4.85 9.57 9.86
N TRP A 26 -4.52 8.77 8.85
CA TRP A 26 -5.08 7.43 8.72
C TRP A 26 -4.38 6.47 9.69
N LYS A 27 -5.17 5.70 10.43
CA LYS A 27 -4.73 4.90 11.57
C LYS A 27 -5.27 3.48 11.46
N TYR A 28 -4.75 2.61 12.31
CA TYR A 28 -5.37 1.32 12.54
C TYR A 28 -6.70 1.45 13.27
N ASP A 29 -7.51 0.40 13.18
CA ASP A 29 -8.81 0.25 13.85
C ASP A 29 -8.71 0.27 15.39
N ASP A 30 -7.56 -0.08 15.95
CA ASP A 30 -7.25 0.09 17.38
C ASP A 30 -6.80 1.52 17.76
N GLY A 31 -6.79 2.45 16.80
CA GLY A 31 -6.34 3.85 16.97
C GLY A 31 -4.83 4.06 16.93
N SER A 32 -4.04 2.98 16.87
CA SER A 32 -2.58 3.07 16.78
C SER A 32 -2.12 3.58 15.42
N ASP A 33 -0.91 4.14 15.42
CA ASP A 33 -0.28 4.72 14.23
C ASP A 33 0.35 3.65 13.33
N PHE A 34 0.43 3.96 12.04
CA PHE A 34 1.38 3.33 11.12
C PHE A 34 2.11 4.38 10.28
N TYR A 35 3.28 4.01 9.79
CA TYR A 35 4.03 4.83 8.85
C TYR A 35 3.84 4.35 7.43
N SER A 36 3.74 5.29 6.50
CA SER A 36 3.66 4.99 5.08
C SER A 36 4.34 6.10 4.26
N PRO A 37 5.21 5.75 3.31
CA PRO A 37 5.93 6.72 2.49
C PRO A 37 4.98 7.45 1.53
N SER A 38 5.47 8.52 0.90
CA SER A 38 4.85 9.11 -0.29
C SER A 38 5.07 8.22 -1.53
N SER A 39 4.47 7.03 -1.50
CA SER A 39 4.48 6.02 -2.56
C SER A 39 3.06 5.75 -3.08
N ILE A 40 2.99 5.16 -4.28
CA ILE A 40 1.74 4.69 -4.86
C ILE A 40 1.16 3.58 -3.98
N HIS A 41 -0.14 3.67 -3.78
CA HIS A 41 -0.98 2.68 -3.13
C HIS A 41 -2.28 2.58 -3.90
N ARG A 42 -3.04 1.51 -3.69
CA ARG A 42 -4.35 1.31 -4.32
C ARG A 42 -5.35 0.82 -3.30
N MET A 43 -6.59 1.19 -3.50
CA MET A 43 -7.73 0.53 -2.88
C MET A 43 -8.47 -0.28 -3.94
N ILE A 44 -8.92 -1.48 -3.58
CA ILE A 44 -9.72 -2.35 -4.45
C ILE A 44 -10.79 -3.04 -3.61
N ARG A 45 -12.01 -3.08 -4.13
CA ARG A 45 -13.12 -3.81 -3.52
C ARG A 45 -13.19 -5.19 -4.14
N HIS A 46 -13.13 -6.23 -3.33
CA HIS A 46 -13.31 -7.60 -3.81
C HIS A 46 -14.76 -7.80 -4.24
N SER A 47 -14.96 -8.22 -5.49
CA SER A 47 -16.28 -8.25 -6.10
C SER A 47 -17.24 -9.27 -5.45
N VAL A 48 -16.72 -10.36 -4.89
CA VAL A 48 -17.55 -11.41 -4.26
C VAL A 48 -17.89 -11.10 -2.81
N SER A 49 -16.90 -10.72 -2.00
CA SER A 49 -17.13 -10.47 -0.56
C SER A 49 -17.60 -9.04 -0.27
N GLY A 50 -17.46 -8.13 -1.23
CA GLY A 50 -17.77 -6.71 -1.07
C GLY A 50 -16.79 -5.95 -0.17
N LYS A 51 -15.79 -6.61 0.41
CA LYS A 51 -14.81 -6.00 1.32
C LYS A 51 -13.83 -5.09 0.55
N LEU A 52 -13.50 -3.95 1.15
CA LEU A 52 -12.49 -3.02 0.63
C LEU A 52 -11.10 -3.36 1.18
N TYR A 53 -10.12 -3.45 0.30
CA TYR A 53 -8.72 -3.68 0.65
C TYR A 53 -7.86 -2.51 0.21
N TRP A 54 -6.82 -2.25 1.01
CA TRP A 54 -5.76 -1.31 0.68
C TRP A 54 -4.46 -2.06 0.49
N LEU A 55 -3.75 -1.72 -0.59
CA LEU A 55 -2.41 -2.22 -0.90
C LEU A 55 -1.44 -1.04 -0.96
N GLY A 56 -0.34 -1.14 -0.21
CA GLY A 56 0.69 -0.11 -0.16
C GLY A 56 1.80 -0.45 0.80
N ASN A 57 2.64 0.52 1.17
CA ASN A 57 3.78 0.27 2.04
C ASN A 57 3.50 0.70 3.48
N ILE A 58 3.76 -0.20 4.43
CA ILE A 58 3.78 0.10 5.86
C ILE A 58 5.20 -0.14 6.38
N CYS A 59 5.84 0.93 6.84
CA CYS A 59 7.25 0.89 7.22
C CYS A 59 7.41 0.82 8.74
N SER A 60 8.43 0.10 9.22
CA SER A 60 8.75 0.00 10.65
C SER A 60 9.33 1.32 11.21
N THR A 61 9.94 2.14 10.37
CA THR A 61 10.53 3.43 10.74
C THR A 61 9.87 4.59 9.97
N PRO A 62 9.87 5.82 10.53
CA PRO A 62 9.42 7.02 9.83
C PRO A 62 10.05 7.19 8.44
N PRO A 63 9.24 7.26 7.36
CA PRO A 63 9.72 7.48 6.01
C PRO A 63 10.28 8.90 5.85
N SER A 64 11.30 9.02 4.98
CA SER A 64 11.79 10.30 4.48
C SER A 64 11.30 10.47 3.04
N GLY A 65 10.33 11.36 2.85
CA GLY A 65 9.70 11.59 1.55
C GLY A 65 9.01 10.33 1.02
N ASN A 66 9.55 9.77 -0.06
CA ASN A 66 8.97 8.63 -0.77
C ASN A 66 9.56 7.26 -0.37
N SER A 67 10.51 7.23 0.58
CA SER A 67 11.27 6.02 0.95
C SER A 67 11.22 5.75 2.46
N PRO A 68 11.32 4.49 2.90
CA PRO A 68 11.46 3.26 2.11
C PRO A 68 10.15 2.83 1.44
N ARG A 69 10.23 2.07 0.35
CA ARG A 69 9.07 1.55 -0.40
C ARG A 69 8.91 0.04 -0.21
N TYR A 70 9.15 -0.43 1.01
CA TYR A 70 8.98 -1.80 1.44
C TYR A 70 8.65 -1.83 2.94
N PRO A 71 8.04 -2.90 3.45
CA PRO A 71 7.35 -3.97 2.71
C PRO A 71 6.17 -3.44 1.88
N LEU A 72 5.72 -4.22 0.88
CA LEU A 72 4.41 -4.06 0.27
C LEU A 72 3.42 -4.97 1.02
N VAL A 73 2.30 -4.41 1.46
CA VAL A 73 1.30 -5.12 2.26
C VAL A 73 -0.09 -4.97 1.65
N ILE A 74 -0.98 -5.89 2.03
CA ILE A 74 -2.43 -5.79 1.87
C ILE A 74 -3.09 -5.79 3.25
N ALA A 75 -4.16 -5.02 3.41
CA ALA A 75 -5.01 -5.05 4.61
C ALA A 75 -6.46 -4.66 4.26
N GLU A 76 -7.42 -5.18 5.04
CA GLU A 76 -8.83 -4.81 4.94
C GLU A 76 -9.04 -3.41 5.52
N VAL A 77 -9.90 -2.62 4.89
CA VAL A 77 -10.32 -1.29 5.36
C VAL A 77 -11.58 -1.44 6.20
N ASP A 78 -11.58 -0.89 7.42
CA ASP A 78 -12.79 -0.68 8.20
C ASP A 78 -13.47 0.61 7.72
N GLU A 79 -14.51 0.46 6.91
CA GLU A 79 -15.22 1.59 6.29
C GLU A 79 -16.07 2.38 7.29
N ALA A 80 -16.47 1.77 8.42
CA ALA A 80 -17.24 2.47 9.45
C ALA A 80 -16.37 3.41 10.27
N LEU A 81 -15.12 3.00 10.54
CA LEU A 81 -14.13 3.79 11.27
C LEU A 81 -13.25 4.66 10.37
N ALA A 82 -13.31 4.44 9.04
CA ALA A 82 -12.33 4.94 8.08
C ALA A 82 -10.90 4.64 8.54
N ALA A 83 -10.62 3.38 8.85
CA ALA A 83 -9.36 2.90 9.42
C ALA A 83 -8.87 1.64 8.71
N LEU A 84 -7.61 1.24 8.95
CA LEU A 84 -7.08 -0.03 8.45
C LEU A 84 -7.22 -1.11 9.52
N ARG A 85 -7.75 -2.30 9.19
CA ARG A 85 -7.86 -3.41 10.15
C ARG A 85 -6.48 -3.99 10.45
N LYS A 86 -5.94 -3.71 11.63
CA LYS A 86 -4.55 -4.06 11.98
C LYS A 86 -4.27 -5.55 11.93
N SER A 87 -5.21 -6.37 12.38
CA SER A 87 -5.09 -7.83 12.41
C SER A 87 -5.03 -8.47 11.02
N THR A 88 -5.38 -7.73 9.96
CA THR A 88 -5.40 -8.23 8.58
C THR A 88 -4.16 -7.85 7.77
N VAL A 89 -3.25 -7.03 8.34
CA VAL A 89 -2.04 -6.60 7.66
C VAL A 89 -1.18 -7.81 7.32
N THR A 90 -1.03 -8.06 6.02
CA THR A 90 -0.30 -9.20 5.48
C THR A 90 0.73 -8.70 4.48
N ALA A 91 2.00 -9.08 4.64
CA ALA A 91 3.03 -8.76 3.67
C ALA A 91 2.78 -9.54 2.37
N ILE A 92 2.79 -8.83 1.25
CA ILE A 92 2.83 -9.42 -0.10
C ILE A 92 4.28 -9.73 -0.45
N ASP A 93 5.17 -8.76 -0.24
CA ASP A 93 6.60 -8.92 -0.43
C ASP A 93 7.39 -7.92 0.46
N ASP A 94 8.63 -8.28 0.78
CA ASP A 94 9.56 -7.47 1.57
C ASP A 94 11.00 -7.63 1.09
N ARG A 95 11.86 -6.67 1.46
CA ARG A 95 13.23 -6.60 0.98
C ARG A 95 14.03 -7.76 1.55
N GLN A 96 14.60 -8.55 0.66
CA GLN A 96 15.40 -9.72 1.00
C GLN A 96 16.88 -9.35 1.25
N PRO A 97 17.61 -10.15 2.04
CA PRO A 97 19.06 -10.03 2.14
C PRO A 97 19.73 -10.06 0.76
N GLY A 98 20.66 -9.14 0.52
CA GLY A 98 21.36 -9.01 -0.76
C GLY A 98 20.66 -8.12 -1.79
N GLN A 99 19.39 -7.77 -1.61
CA GLN A 99 18.73 -6.78 -2.46
C GLN A 99 19.22 -5.35 -2.13
N SER A 100 19.31 -4.54 -3.19
CA SER A 100 19.64 -3.11 -3.11
C SER A 100 18.81 -2.39 -2.04
N ALA A 101 19.44 -1.47 -1.30
CA ALA A 101 18.73 -0.61 -0.35
C ALA A 101 17.72 0.33 -1.04
N SER A 102 17.87 0.52 -2.35
CA SER A 102 17.01 1.37 -3.18
C SER A 102 15.83 0.63 -3.80
N VAL A 103 15.68 -0.69 -3.57
CA VAL A 103 14.58 -1.48 -4.16
C VAL A 103 13.22 -0.95 -3.73
N GLN A 104 12.27 -0.95 -4.65
CA GLN A 104 10.96 -0.34 -4.46
C GLN A 104 9.84 -1.32 -4.79
N PHE A 105 8.96 -1.54 -3.83
CA PHE A 105 7.71 -2.27 -4.01
C PHE A 105 6.53 -1.29 -4.04
N SER A 106 6.47 -0.49 -5.11
CA SER A 106 5.41 0.49 -5.37
C SER A 106 5.22 0.65 -6.89
N ASN A 107 4.45 1.65 -7.34
CA ASN A 107 4.21 1.93 -8.75
C ASN A 107 3.62 0.74 -9.54
N PHE A 108 2.83 -0.07 -8.85
CA PHE A 108 2.23 -1.29 -9.39
C PHE A 108 0.89 -1.05 -10.10
N SER A 109 0.52 -2.01 -10.95
CA SER A 109 -0.84 -2.16 -11.47
C SER A 109 -1.57 -3.26 -10.69
N LEU A 110 -2.85 -3.03 -10.40
CA LEU A 110 -3.69 -3.93 -9.61
C LEU A 110 -5.05 -4.05 -10.27
N LEU A 111 -5.50 -5.29 -10.47
CA LEU A 111 -6.82 -5.65 -10.97
C LEU A 111 -7.36 -6.88 -10.25
N GLU A 112 -8.67 -7.08 -10.33
CA GLU A 112 -9.33 -8.32 -9.95
C GLU A 112 -9.73 -9.04 -11.24
N ASP A 113 -9.32 -10.30 -11.37
CA ASP A 113 -9.81 -11.17 -12.44
C ASP A 113 -11.30 -11.46 -12.20
N ARG A 114 -12.13 -11.29 -13.24
CA ARG A 114 -13.60 -11.33 -13.08
C ARG A 114 -14.18 -12.75 -13.01
N GLU A 115 -13.43 -13.76 -13.44
CA GLU A 115 -13.90 -15.14 -13.46
C GLU A 115 -13.45 -15.89 -12.20
N THR A 116 -12.23 -15.60 -11.76
CA THR A 116 -11.59 -16.28 -10.62
C THR A 116 -11.63 -15.47 -9.33
N HIS A 117 -11.88 -14.15 -9.43
CA HIS A 117 -11.86 -13.21 -8.30
C HIS A 117 -10.51 -13.10 -7.58
N VAL A 118 -9.45 -13.55 -8.25
CA VAL A 118 -8.07 -13.39 -7.79
C VAL A 118 -7.62 -11.96 -8.07
N PHE A 119 -6.93 -11.35 -7.10
CA PHE A 119 -6.25 -10.08 -7.37
C PHE A 119 -4.93 -10.34 -8.09
N GLU A 120 -4.74 -9.71 -9.23
CA GLU A 120 -3.49 -9.74 -9.98
C GLU A 120 -2.74 -8.42 -9.80
N LEU A 121 -1.50 -8.53 -9.35
CA LEU A 121 -0.59 -7.41 -9.11
C LEU A 121 0.61 -7.54 -10.05
N HIS A 122 0.89 -6.50 -10.81
CA HIS A 122 2.10 -6.37 -11.61
C HIS A 122 3.01 -5.31 -10.99
N LEU A 123 4.20 -5.71 -10.58
CA LEU A 123 5.13 -4.90 -9.83
C LEU A 123 6.50 -4.88 -10.49
N THR A 124 6.90 -3.70 -10.97
CA THR A 124 8.27 -3.45 -11.43
C THR A 124 9.14 -3.08 -10.23
N THR A 125 10.21 -3.84 -10.00
CA THR A 125 11.09 -3.71 -8.82
C THR A 125 12.18 -2.67 -9.03
N TYR A 126 11.78 -1.41 -9.24
CA TYR A 126 12.73 -0.31 -9.46
C TYR A 126 13.79 -0.21 -8.37
N GLY A 127 14.99 0.20 -8.76
CA GLY A 127 16.15 0.32 -7.87
C GLY A 127 16.76 -1.03 -7.45
N GLN A 128 16.36 -2.15 -8.09
CA GLN A 128 16.97 -3.46 -7.85
C GLN A 128 18.42 -3.55 -8.33
N GLU A 129 18.75 -2.86 -9.44
CA GLU A 129 20.06 -2.94 -10.06
C GLU A 129 21.13 -2.26 -9.20
N PRO A 130 22.38 -2.74 -9.26
CA PRO A 130 23.46 -2.19 -8.43
C PRO A 130 23.91 -0.79 -8.88
N ASP A 131 23.81 -0.47 -10.18
CA ASP A 131 24.15 0.84 -10.70
C ASP A 131 22.97 1.81 -10.50
N PRO A 132 23.13 2.91 -9.73
CA PRO A 132 22.07 3.91 -9.57
C PRO A 132 21.60 4.55 -10.88
N ALA A 133 22.42 4.55 -11.93
CA ALA A 133 22.01 5.04 -13.26
C ALA A 133 20.90 4.17 -13.87
N ASP A 134 20.88 2.88 -13.54
CA ASP A 134 19.93 1.88 -14.05
C ASP A 134 18.72 1.69 -13.14
N TRP A 135 18.42 2.64 -12.25
CA TRP A 135 17.34 2.51 -11.26
C TRP A 135 15.96 2.17 -11.87
N ALA A 136 15.73 2.54 -13.14
CA ALA A 136 14.49 2.27 -13.86
C ALA A 136 14.51 0.96 -14.69
N THR A 137 15.67 0.32 -14.82
CA THR A 137 15.80 -1.02 -15.39
C THR A 137 15.48 -2.01 -14.28
N ALA A 138 14.43 -2.81 -14.43
CA ALA A 138 14.01 -3.75 -13.40
C ALA A 138 13.13 -4.85 -13.96
N ASP A 139 13.13 -5.99 -13.28
CA ASP A 139 12.18 -7.06 -13.53
C ASP A 139 10.75 -6.64 -13.18
N ASN A 140 9.79 -7.32 -13.80
CA ASN A 140 8.37 -7.18 -13.47
C ASN A 140 7.86 -8.51 -12.92
N TYR A 141 7.42 -8.49 -11.67
CA TYR A 141 6.85 -9.63 -10.97
C TYR A 141 5.33 -9.58 -11.03
N LYS A 142 4.71 -10.72 -11.37
CA LYS A 142 3.27 -10.93 -11.30
C LYS A 142 2.92 -11.72 -10.04
N TYR A 143 2.11 -11.15 -9.16
CA TYR A 143 1.57 -11.82 -7.97
C TYR A 143 0.09 -12.11 -8.16
N PHE A 144 -0.33 -13.27 -7.68
CA PHE A 144 -1.72 -13.68 -7.59
C PHE A 144 -2.10 -13.77 -6.11
N LEU A 145 -3.05 -12.95 -5.67
CA LEU A 145 -3.48 -12.90 -4.28
C LEU A 145 -4.90 -13.47 -4.19
N THR A 146 -5.04 -14.55 -3.43
CA THR A 146 -6.33 -15.13 -3.09
C THR A 146 -6.70 -14.75 -1.66
N LEU A 147 -7.90 -14.21 -1.50
CA LEU A 147 -8.42 -13.85 -0.18
C LEU A 147 -9.00 -15.09 0.50
N ARG A 148 -8.62 -15.30 1.76
CA ARG A 148 -9.22 -16.36 2.56
C ARG A 148 -10.65 -15.94 2.96
N PRO A 149 -11.62 -16.88 3.00
CA PRO A 149 -12.97 -16.63 3.47
C PRO A 149 -13.01 -16.01 4.88
#